data_AF-A0A9X0CQD2-F1
#
_entry.id   AF-A0A9X0CQD2-F1
#
_cell.length_a   1.000
_cell.length_b   1.000
_cell.length_c   1.000
_cell.angle_alpha   90.00
_cell.angle_beta   90.00
_cell.angle_gamma   90.00
#
_symmetry.space_group_name_H-M   'P 1'
#
loop_
_entity.id
_entity.type
_entity.pdbx_description
1 polymer ?
#
loop_
_entity_poly.entity_id
_entity_poly.type
_entity_poly.pdbx_seq_one_letter_code
_entity_poly.pdbx_strand_id
1 'polypeptide(L)'
;MADSDDGLQKGEKRRPGESDEESDDDSSSEANTDASDQSFDENMEIPVEFEAFPPVEEDFSGIRCLLQQLFLKSAVDLSILSDLIISQPEVSTVIKVVNDEDHESNGESKNDDDDDEEEESEDNVFGVTTVVNLKKHQENSAVGQLKKLLADKCQESTSKENTTEFTEVMKGQHAVGFLINERFINIPPQIAVPVYKTLRSELKKIHKKGQDTPLSYFVMICKTYKDIETKTHKKAKKAKTQDSTSALNFINVEDEVFLKESQLSFSYAASTDSDETIVAGKWTFT
;
A
#
# COMPACT_ATOMS: atom_id res chain seq x y z
N MET A 1 -14.35 -15.29 66.57
CA MET A 1 -15.69 -15.91 66.51
C MET A 1 -15.87 -16.33 65.07
N ALA A 2 -15.41 -17.55 64.77
CA ALA A 2 -16.19 -18.77 64.90
C ALA A 2 -17.16 -18.85 63.73
N ASP A 3 -16.73 -19.58 62.70
CA ASP A 3 -17.68 -20.29 61.85
C ASP A 3 -17.44 -21.78 62.05
N SER A 4 -18.52 -22.46 62.38
CA SER A 4 -18.65 -23.87 62.73
C SER A 4 -19.12 -24.60 61.46
N ASP A 5 -18.44 -25.65 61.02
CA ASP A 5 -18.72 -27.05 61.35
C ASP A 5 -19.50 -27.77 60.25
N ASP A 6 -19.30 -29.09 60.22
CA ASP A 6 -20.04 -30.17 59.57
C ASP A 6 -19.60 -30.54 58.13
N GLY A 7 -19.18 -31.76 57.80
CA GLY A 7 -19.00 -33.05 58.51
C GLY A 7 -18.32 -34.03 57.52
N LEU A 8 -17.30 -34.82 57.90
CA LEU A 8 -17.36 -36.27 58.25
C LEU A 8 -18.15 -37.11 57.21
N GLN A 9 -17.71 -38.26 56.64
CA GLN A 9 -16.84 -39.33 57.14
C GLN A 9 -16.64 -40.43 56.07
N LYS A 10 -15.51 -41.17 56.17
CA LYS A 10 -15.28 -42.62 55.87
C LYS A 10 -15.45 -43.12 54.43
N GLY A 11 -14.70 -44.11 53.91
CA GLY A 11 -13.76 -45.10 54.46
C GLY A 11 -13.69 -46.24 53.42
N GLU A 12 -12.52 -46.59 52.88
CA GLU A 12 -11.68 -47.75 53.25
C GLU A 12 -11.88 -49.03 52.40
N LYS A 13 -10.76 -49.69 52.08
CA LYS A 13 -10.51 -51.10 51.65
C LYS A 13 -10.32 -51.36 50.14
N ARG A 14 -9.45 -52.27 49.65
CA ARG A 14 -8.34 -53.13 50.13
C ARG A 14 -7.71 -53.79 48.87
N ARG A 15 -6.42 -54.14 48.92
CA ARG A 15 -5.67 -54.98 47.93
C ARG A 15 -6.06 -56.49 48.04
N PRO A 16 -5.71 -57.37 47.07
CA PRO A 16 -4.41 -58.13 47.07
C PRO A 16 -3.80 -58.32 45.64
N GLY A 17 -2.48 -58.50 45.42
CA GLY A 17 -1.68 -59.76 45.43
C GLY A 17 -1.88 -60.56 44.11
N GLU A 18 -0.93 -61.13 43.35
CA GLU A 18 0.49 -61.50 43.44
C GLU A 18 0.95 -61.91 41.99
N SER A 19 2.23 -62.25 41.79
CA SER A 19 2.98 -62.47 40.53
C SER A 19 2.56 -63.68 39.64
N ASP A 20 2.94 -63.66 38.35
CA ASP A 20 3.76 -64.70 37.67
C ASP A 20 4.04 -64.38 36.18
N GLU A 21 4.97 -65.14 35.61
CA GLU A 21 5.97 -64.90 34.55
C GLU A 21 5.55 -65.09 33.06
N GLU A 22 6.37 -64.46 32.17
CA GLU A 22 6.77 -64.86 30.78
C GLU A 22 5.67 -64.97 29.66
N SER A 23 5.85 -64.65 28.37
CA SER A 23 6.97 -64.34 27.45
C SER A 23 6.45 -63.64 26.15
N ASP A 24 7.40 -63.12 25.35
CA ASP A 24 7.39 -62.91 23.87
C ASP A 24 6.38 -61.96 23.17
N ASP A 25 6.88 -60.91 22.51
CA ASP A 25 7.09 -60.85 21.03
C ASP A 25 7.18 -59.39 20.51
N ASP A 26 7.89 -59.27 19.40
CA ASP A 26 8.54 -58.14 18.76
C ASP A 26 7.68 -56.92 18.32
N SER A 27 8.33 -55.75 18.45
CA SER A 27 8.40 -54.66 17.48
C SER A 27 7.10 -54.05 16.91
N SER A 28 6.61 -53.00 17.57
CA SER A 28 5.98 -51.87 16.89
C SER A 28 6.67 -50.57 17.31
N SER A 29 7.60 -50.10 16.47
CA SER A 29 8.12 -48.76 16.54
C SER A 29 6.99 -47.79 16.20
N GLU A 30 6.29 -47.31 17.22
CA GLU A 30 5.51 -46.08 17.14
C GLU A 30 6.49 -44.95 16.79
N ALA A 31 6.50 -44.58 15.52
CA ALA A 31 7.18 -43.38 15.07
C ALA A 31 6.51 -42.21 15.80
N ASN A 32 7.15 -41.72 16.85
CA ASN A 32 6.88 -40.41 17.40
C ASN A 32 7.12 -39.42 16.26
N THR A 33 6.05 -39.07 15.56
CA THR A 33 6.01 -37.86 14.76
C THR A 33 6.17 -36.72 15.77
N ASP A 34 7.42 -36.29 15.97
CA ASP A 34 7.76 -35.06 16.66
C ASP A 34 7.31 -33.91 15.75
N ALA A 35 5.99 -33.75 15.67
CA ALA A 35 5.38 -32.54 15.18
C ALA A 35 5.73 -31.49 16.24
N SER A 36 6.83 -30.77 15.98
CA SER A 36 7.15 -29.55 16.68
C SER A 36 5.99 -28.59 16.48
N ASP A 37 5.05 -28.66 17.41
CA ASP A 37 3.89 -27.78 17.53
C ASP A 37 4.45 -26.40 17.90
N GLN A 38 4.89 -25.66 16.87
CA GLN A 38 5.29 -24.26 17.03
C GLN A 38 4.02 -23.50 17.41
N SER A 39 3.82 -23.33 18.70
CA SER A 39 2.80 -22.47 19.25
C SER A 39 3.04 -21.06 18.71
N PHE A 40 2.23 -20.64 17.73
CA PHE A 40 2.17 -19.25 17.29
C PHE A 40 1.86 -18.39 18.52
N ASP A 41 2.85 -17.64 18.99
CA ASP A 41 2.68 -16.69 20.09
C ASP A 41 1.93 -15.47 19.51
N GLU A 42 0.65 -15.35 19.83
CA GLU A 42 -0.21 -14.22 19.42
C GLU A 42 0.37 -12.85 19.86
N ASN A 43 1.35 -12.84 20.77
CA ASN A 43 2.04 -11.65 21.26
C ASN A 43 3.41 -11.40 20.58
N MET A 44 3.80 -12.19 19.58
CA MET A 44 5.02 -11.96 18.83
C MET A 44 4.86 -10.75 17.89
N GLU A 45 5.47 -9.63 18.24
CA GLU A 45 5.59 -8.46 17.36
C GLU A 45 6.75 -8.68 16.39
N ILE A 46 6.45 -8.81 15.09
CA ILE A 46 7.47 -8.87 14.03
C ILE A 46 7.85 -7.42 13.69
N PRO A 47 9.09 -6.97 13.94
CA PRO A 47 9.52 -5.64 13.53
C PRO A 47 9.65 -5.60 12.01
N VAL A 48 8.80 -4.82 11.35
CA VAL A 48 8.87 -4.57 9.90
C VAL A 48 9.48 -3.20 9.69
N GLU A 49 10.66 -3.14 9.05
CA GLU A 49 11.29 -1.88 8.66
C GLU A 49 11.03 -1.58 7.19
N PHE A 50 10.56 -0.35 6.91
CA PHE A 50 10.34 0.14 5.56
C PHE A 50 11.50 1.04 5.16
N GLU A 51 12.27 0.59 4.17
CA GLU A 51 13.38 1.36 3.62
C GLU A 51 13.07 1.89 2.22
N ALA A 52 13.75 2.98 1.88
CA ALA A 52 13.56 3.73 0.65
C ALA A 52 14.80 3.57 -0.25
N PHE A 53 14.60 3.00 -1.43
CA PHE A 53 15.67 2.73 -2.40
C PHE A 53 15.42 3.44 -3.73
N PRO A 54 16.47 3.77 -4.51
CA PRO A 54 16.29 4.09 -5.92
C PRO A 54 15.73 2.86 -6.67
N PRO A 55 14.86 3.03 -7.67
CA PRO A 55 14.32 1.91 -8.43
C PRO A 55 15.40 1.21 -9.26
N VAL A 56 15.25 -0.11 -9.41
CA VAL A 56 16.04 -0.98 -10.30
C VAL A 56 15.13 -1.69 -11.31
N GLU A 57 15.71 -2.42 -12.28
CA GLU A 57 14.93 -3.11 -13.33
C GLU A 57 13.99 -4.19 -12.75
N GLU A 58 14.40 -4.85 -11.67
CA GLU A 58 13.61 -5.87 -10.95
C GLU A 58 12.34 -5.28 -10.31
N ASP A 59 12.31 -3.96 -10.05
CA ASP A 59 11.15 -3.28 -9.47
C ASP A 59 10.00 -3.04 -10.47
N PHE A 60 10.19 -3.44 -11.74
CA PHE A 60 9.23 -3.15 -12.82
C PHE A 60 7.82 -3.63 -12.51
N SER A 61 7.66 -4.86 -12.05
CA SER A 61 6.33 -5.43 -11.84
C SER A 61 5.61 -4.76 -10.66
N GLY A 62 6.31 -4.56 -9.54
CA GLY A 62 5.78 -3.84 -8.39
C GLY A 62 5.41 -2.38 -8.67
N ILE A 63 6.26 -1.63 -9.40
CA ILE A 63 5.94 -0.26 -9.84
C ILE A 63 4.71 -0.28 -10.75
N ARG A 64 4.65 -1.19 -11.72
CA ARG A 64 3.52 -1.32 -12.63
C ARG A 64 2.22 -1.65 -11.88
N CYS A 65 2.26 -2.51 -10.86
CA CYS A 65 1.13 -2.84 -10.01
C CYS A 65 0.59 -1.59 -9.28
N LEU A 66 1.48 -0.79 -8.69
CA LEU A 66 1.10 0.49 -8.06
C LEU A 66 0.46 1.45 -9.07
N LEU A 67 1.05 1.58 -10.27
CA LEU A 67 0.48 2.42 -11.32
C LEU A 67 -0.89 1.91 -11.81
N GLN A 68 -1.12 0.59 -11.85
CA GLN A 68 -2.42 0.02 -12.18
C GLN A 68 -3.48 0.42 -11.15
N GLN A 69 -3.13 0.48 -9.86
CA GLN A 69 -4.03 0.96 -8.81
C GLN A 69 -4.35 2.45 -8.94
N LEU A 70 -3.38 3.26 -9.39
CA LEU A 70 -3.55 4.71 -9.56
C LEU A 70 -4.39 5.05 -10.80
N PHE A 71 -4.13 4.39 -11.92
CA PHE A 71 -4.74 4.68 -13.22
C PHE A 71 -5.96 3.81 -13.56
N LEU A 72 -6.19 2.71 -12.82
CA LEU A 72 -7.28 1.76 -13.06
C LEU A 72 -7.34 1.33 -14.53
N LYS A 73 -8.52 1.39 -15.15
CA LYS A 73 -8.78 1.02 -16.55
C LYS A 73 -8.48 2.17 -17.54
N SER A 74 -7.47 3.01 -17.28
CA SER A 74 -7.12 4.12 -18.19
C SER A 74 -6.35 3.66 -19.44
N ALA A 75 -6.25 4.57 -20.43
CA ALA A 75 -5.55 4.33 -21.68
C ALA A 75 -4.02 4.59 -21.62
N VAL A 76 -3.46 4.90 -20.45
CA VAL A 76 -2.01 5.12 -20.28
C VAL A 76 -1.28 3.79 -20.29
N ASP A 77 -0.23 3.67 -21.11
CA ASP A 77 0.66 2.52 -21.11
C ASP A 77 1.53 2.53 -19.85
N LEU A 78 1.15 1.68 -18.90
CA LEU A 78 1.80 1.58 -17.60
C LEU A 78 3.16 0.90 -17.69
N SER A 79 3.42 0.10 -18.72
CA SER A 79 4.73 -0.54 -18.91
C SER A 79 5.76 0.52 -19.26
N ILE A 80 5.46 1.33 -20.27
CA ILE A 80 6.33 2.44 -20.72
C ILE A 80 6.50 3.48 -19.61
N LEU A 81 5.44 3.72 -18.80
CA LEU A 81 5.55 4.60 -17.65
C LEU A 81 6.43 4.01 -16.53
N SER A 82 6.36 2.70 -16.28
CA SER A 82 7.22 2.02 -15.29
C SER A 82 8.68 2.08 -15.70
N ASP A 83 8.99 1.75 -16.96
CA ASP A 83 10.34 1.88 -17.53
C ASP A 83 10.88 3.31 -17.39
N LEU A 84 10.01 4.30 -17.63
CA LEU A 84 10.37 5.70 -17.47
C LEU A 84 10.69 6.05 -16.01
N ILE A 85 9.96 5.51 -15.03
CA ILE A 85 10.22 5.73 -13.60
C ILE A 85 11.55 5.08 -13.18
N ILE A 86 11.83 3.87 -13.66
CA ILE A 86 13.08 3.15 -13.41
C ILE A 86 14.28 3.88 -14.04
N SER A 87 14.10 4.45 -15.23
CA SER A 87 15.17 5.17 -15.94
C SER A 87 15.63 6.49 -15.30
N GLN A 88 14.98 6.93 -14.22
CA GLN A 88 15.30 8.17 -13.51
C GLN A 88 15.52 7.95 -12.00
N PRO A 89 16.48 7.11 -11.60
CA PRO A 89 16.68 6.76 -10.20
C PRO A 89 17.05 7.94 -9.30
N GLU A 90 17.49 9.08 -9.87
CA GLU A 90 17.83 10.27 -9.08
C GLU A 90 16.62 11.06 -8.55
N VAL A 91 15.41 10.77 -9.04
CA VAL A 91 14.14 11.43 -8.63
C VAL A 91 13.01 10.43 -8.36
N SER A 92 13.35 9.15 -8.28
CA SER A 92 12.43 8.06 -8.02
C SER A 92 12.89 7.31 -6.80
N THR A 93 11.94 6.99 -5.92
CA THR A 93 12.16 6.18 -4.72
C THR A 93 11.10 5.10 -4.65
N VAL A 94 11.51 3.88 -4.39
CA VAL A 94 10.64 2.75 -4.07
C VAL A 94 10.75 2.43 -2.58
N ILE A 95 9.64 1.98 -1.98
CA ILE A 95 9.58 1.53 -0.60
C ILE A 95 9.57 0.01 -0.61
N LYS A 96 10.54 -0.60 0.07
CA LYS A 96 10.65 -2.05 0.26
C LYS A 96 10.67 -2.37 1.75
N VAL A 97 10.24 -3.58 2.09
CA VAL A 97 10.43 -4.14 3.44
C VAL A 97 11.81 -4.77 3.49
N VAL A 98 12.57 -4.48 4.55
CA VAL A 98 13.86 -5.10 4.82
C VAL A 98 13.71 -5.88 6.12
N ASN A 99 14.08 -7.16 6.12
CA ASN A 99 14.14 -7.96 7.34
C ASN A 99 15.57 -7.94 7.91
N ASP A 100 15.71 -8.16 9.20
CA ASP A 100 17.00 -8.15 9.88
C ASP A 100 18.01 -9.17 9.29
N GLU A 101 17.51 -10.22 8.63
CA GLU A 101 18.33 -11.24 7.95
C GLU A 101 18.90 -10.77 6.59
N ASP A 102 18.27 -9.74 5.98
CA ASP A 102 18.66 -9.14 4.70
C ASP A 102 19.72 -8.03 4.86
N HIS A 103 19.94 -7.53 6.08
CA HIS A 103 20.93 -6.48 6.35
C HIS A 103 22.38 -6.89 6.06
N GLU A 104 22.67 -8.19 5.89
CA GLU A 104 24.00 -8.67 5.47
C GLU A 104 24.17 -8.72 3.94
N SER A 105 23.11 -8.51 3.16
CA SER A 105 23.11 -8.64 1.71
C SER A 105 22.40 -7.46 1.06
N ASN A 106 22.93 -6.25 1.20
CA ASN A 106 22.79 -5.09 0.29
C ASN A 106 21.48 -4.92 -0.55
N GLY A 107 20.31 -5.29 -0.05
CA GLY A 107 19.05 -5.36 -0.81
C GLY A 107 18.94 -6.49 -1.84
N GLU A 108 19.86 -7.45 -1.88
CA GLU A 108 19.76 -8.70 -2.65
C GLU A 108 19.16 -9.76 -1.71
N SER A 109 17.86 -10.09 -1.87
CA SER A 109 17.25 -11.24 -1.22
C SER A 109 18.17 -12.44 -1.43
N LYS A 110 18.61 -13.06 -0.34
CA LYS A 110 19.18 -14.40 -0.42
C LYS A 110 18.02 -15.30 -0.87
N ASN A 111 18.12 -15.84 -2.09
CA ASN A 111 17.36 -17.03 -2.45
C ASN A 111 17.80 -18.10 -1.45
N ASP A 112 16.95 -18.41 -0.48
CA ASP A 112 17.13 -19.63 0.29
C ASP A 112 16.93 -20.78 -0.71
N ASP A 113 18.05 -21.40 -1.06
CA ASP A 113 18.11 -22.64 -1.83
C ASP A 113 17.36 -23.72 -1.05
N ASP A 114 16.06 -23.90 -1.28
CA ASP A 114 15.33 -25.15 -1.02
C ASP A 114 14.05 -25.25 -1.88
N ASP A 115 14.09 -26.17 -2.85
CA ASP A 115 12.97 -26.87 -3.54
C ASP A 115 11.97 -26.12 -4.46
N ASP A 116 12.24 -26.19 -5.77
CA ASP A 116 11.29 -26.61 -6.84
C ASP A 116 9.83 -26.07 -6.85
N GLU A 117 9.61 -24.77 -6.67
CA GLU A 117 8.44 -24.08 -7.23
C GLU A 117 8.90 -22.82 -7.99
N GLU A 118 8.31 -22.56 -9.17
CA GLU A 118 8.50 -21.33 -9.91
C GLU A 118 7.99 -20.16 -9.07
N GLU A 119 8.79 -19.66 -8.12
CA GLU A 119 8.44 -18.50 -7.33
C GLU A 119 8.27 -17.30 -8.26
N GLU A 120 7.02 -16.90 -8.47
CA GLU A 120 6.67 -15.59 -8.99
C GLU A 120 7.47 -14.58 -8.17
N SER A 121 8.45 -13.93 -8.80
CA SER A 121 9.28 -12.89 -8.19
C SER A 121 8.44 -12.02 -7.28
N GLU A 122 8.54 -12.21 -5.96
CA GLU A 122 7.68 -11.51 -5.02
C GLU A 122 7.92 -10.01 -5.20
N ASP A 123 6.89 -9.30 -5.66
CA ASP A 123 6.96 -7.87 -5.95
C ASP A 123 7.14 -7.10 -4.63
N ASN A 124 8.38 -6.98 -4.18
CA ASN A 124 8.75 -6.39 -2.89
C ASN A 124 8.66 -4.85 -2.85
N VAL A 125 8.00 -4.25 -3.85
CA VAL A 125 7.78 -2.80 -3.94
C VAL A 125 6.40 -2.46 -3.41
N PHE A 126 6.37 -1.93 -2.20
CA PHE A 126 5.12 -1.56 -1.52
C PHE A 126 4.70 -0.11 -1.77
N GLY A 127 5.61 0.72 -2.25
CA GLY A 127 5.31 2.10 -2.62
C GLY A 127 6.32 2.69 -3.60
N VAL A 128 5.88 3.72 -4.31
CA VAL A 128 6.69 4.48 -5.26
C VAL A 128 6.39 5.97 -5.11
N THR A 129 7.45 6.77 -5.04
CA THR A 129 7.36 8.22 -5.10
C THR A 129 8.33 8.75 -6.15
N THR A 130 7.81 9.53 -7.10
CA THR A 130 8.60 10.08 -8.19
C THR A 130 7.94 11.32 -8.79
N VAL A 131 8.72 12.10 -9.53
CA VAL A 131 8.20 13.21 -10.33
C VAL A 131 8.66 13.07 -11.78
N VAL A 132 7.69 12.90 -12.68
CA VAL A 132 7.94 12.86 -14.12
C VAL A 132 7.81 14.26 -14.70
N ASN A 133 8.92 14.85 -15.18
CA ASN A 133 8.86 16.13 -15.88
C ASN A 133 8.20 15.97 -17.26
N LEU A 134 6.97 16.50 -17.38
CA LEU A 134 6.13 16.35 -18.56
C LEU A 134 6.66 17.08 -19.78
N LYS A 135 7.53 18.09 -19.61
CA LYS A 135 8.17 18.81 -20.71
C LYS A 135 9.39 18.04 -21.21
N LYS A 136 10.24 17.57 -20.30
CA LYS A 136 11.44 16.76 -20.61
C LYS A 136 11.08 15.47 -21.35
N HIS A 137 10.03 14.79 -20.89
CA HIS A 137 9.62 13.48 -21.43
C HIS A 137 8.46 13.57 -22.44
N GLN A 138 8.26 14.72 -23.10
CA GLN A 138 7.12 14.93 -24.00
C GLN A 138 7.05 13.98 -25.21
N GLU A 139 8.19 13.41 -25.62
CA GLU A 139 8.27 12.44 -26.73
C GLU A 139 7.96 11.00 -26.28
N ASN A 140 7.84 10.75 -24.97
CA ASN A 140 7.43 9.44 -24.45
C ASN A 140 5.91 9.25 -24.65
N SER A 141 5.51 8.12 -25.23
CA SER A 141 4.11 7.84 -25.56
C SER A 141 3.19 7.80 -24.34
N ALA A 142 3.64 7.21 -23.22
CA ALA A 142 2.87 7.19 -21.97
C ALA A 142 2.68 8.60 -21.41
N VAL A 143 3.68 9.48 -21.52
CA VAL A 143 3.55 10.90 -21.13
C VAL A 143 2.53 11.63 -22.02
N GLY A 144 2.51 11.34 -23.32
CA GLY A 144 1.49 11.87 -24.23
C GLY A 144 0.08 11.42 -23.86
N GLN A 145 -0.09 10.12 -23.57
CA GLN A 145 -1.36 9.54 -23.12
C GLN A 145 -1.80 10.10 -21.77
N LEU A 146 -0.87 10.26 -20.83
CA LEU A 146 -1.12 10.86 -19.52
C LEU A 146 -1.61 12.31 -19.64
N LYS A 147 -0.93 13.14 -20.43
CA LYS A 147 -1.37 14.53 -20.68
C LYS A 147 -2.78 14.56 -21.25
N LYS A 148 -3.07 13.67 -22.19
CA LYS A 148 -4.40 13.54 -22.79
C LYS A 148 -5.44 13.12 -21.75
N LEU A 149 -5.17 12.09 -20.96
CA LEU A 149 -6.05 11.62 -19.89
C LEU A 149 -6.41 12.76 -18.93
N LEU A 150 -5.40 13.51 -18.45
CA LEU A 150 -5.61 14.61 -17.52
C LEU A 150 -6.45 15.74 -18.15
N ALA A 151 -6.19 16.08 -19.41
CA ALA A 151 -6.96 17.10 -20.14
C ALA A 151 -8.42 16.68 -20.37
N ASP A 152 -8.64 15.43 -20.82
CA ASP A 152 -9.97 14.87 -21.05
C ASP A 152 -10.77 14.85 -19.73
N LYS A 153 -10.16 14.39 -18.63
CA LYS A 153 -10.81 14.36 -17.31
C LYS A 153 -11.10 15.74 -16.76
N CYS A 154 -10.20 16.69 -16.95
CA CYS A 154 -10.44 18.09 -16.58
C CYS A 154 -11.66 18.64 -17.33
N GLN A 155 -11.70 18.47 -18.66
CA GLN A 155 -12.80 18.96 -19.49
C GLN A 155 -14.15 18.32 -19.13
N GLU A 156 -14.16 17.04 -18.75
CA GLU A 156 -15.37 16.32 -18.35
C GLU A 156 -15.89 16.73 -16.96
N SER A 157 -15.01 17.18 -16.06
CA SER A 157 -15.29 17.19 -14.62
C SER A 157 -15.29 18.59 -13.98
N THR A 158 -14.99 19.65 -14.73
CA THR A 158 -14.89 21.01 -14.19
C THR A 158 -15.47 22.07 -15.13
N SER A 159 -15.45 23.34 -14.69
CA SER A 159 -15.95 24.47 -15.49
C SER A 159 -15.04 24.76 -16.69
N LYS A 160 -15.56 25.56 -17.65
CA LYS A 160 -14.78 25.98 -18.83
C LYS A 160 -13.60 26.86 -18.45
N GLU A 161 -13.77 27.70 -17.43
CA GLU A 161 -12.74 28.59 -16.90
C GLU A 161 -11.58 27.75 -16.35
N ASN A 162 -11.87 26.79 -15.46
CA ASN A 162 -10.87 25.89 -14.88
C ASN A 162 -10.20 25.01 -15.94
N THR A 163 -10.95 24.53 -16.92
CA THR A 163 -10.39 23.76 -18.05
C THR A 163 -9.42 24.59 -18.88
N THR A 164 -9.72 25.88 -19.08
CA THR A 164 -8.87 26.81 -19.82
C THR A 164 -7.57 27.06 -19.05
N GLU A 165 -7.67 27.36 -17.76
CA GLU A 165 -6.53 27.56 -16.86
C GLU A 165 -5.62 26.32 -16.82
N PHE A 166 -6.19 25.14 -16.60
CA PHE A 166 -5.45 23.88 -16.60
C PHE A 166 -4.73 23.64 -17.94
N THR A 167 -5.42 23.88 -19.06
CA THR A 167 -4.85 23.73 -20.39
C THR A 167 -3.70 24.71 -20.65
N GLU A 168 -3.81 25.95 -20.16
CA GLU A 168 -2.76 26.96 -20.25
C GLU A 168 -1.50 26.54 -19.47
N VAL A 169 -1.67 26.02 -18.25
CA VAL A 169 -0.55 25.49 -17.45
C VAL A 169 0.12 24.30 -18.16
N MET A 170 -0.67 23.36 -18.68
CA MET A 170 -0.15 22.15 -19.32
C MET A 170 0.52 22.38 -20.67
N LYS A 171 0.10 23.42 -21.42
CA LYS A 171 0.68 23.78 -22.74
C LYS A 171 1.68 24.94 -22.66
N GLY A 172 1.79 25.58 -21.51
CA GLY A 172 2.58 26.79 -21.32
C GLY A 172 4.09 26.55 -21.42
N GLN A 173 4.84 27.64 -21.24
CA GLN A 173 6.31 27.62 -21.22
C GLN A 173 6.88 26.92 -19.97
N HIS A 174 6.09 26.89 -18.89
CA HIS A 174 6.43 26.38 -17.57
C HIS A 174 6.63 24.87 -17.59
N ALA A 175 7.60 24.36 -16.84
CA ALA A 175 7.76 22.92 -16.66
C ALA A 175 6.77 22.41 -15.60
N VAL A 176 6.01 21.37 -15.95
CA VAL A 176 5.03 20.71 -15.07
C VAL A 176 5.57 19.34 -14.69
N GLY A 177 5.65 19.06 -13.40
CA GLY A 177 5.97 17.74 -12.87
C GLY A 177 4.71 16.96 -12.58
N PHE A 178 4.60 15.74 -13.09
CA PHE A 178 3.58 14.81 -12.64
C PHE A 178 4.10 14.07 -11.42
N LEU A 179 3.54 14.38 -10.25
CA LEU A 179 3.90 13.78 -8.98
C LEU A 179 3.11 12.50 -8.79
N ILE A 180 3.83 11.39 -8.65
CA ILE A 180 3.31 10.08 -8.30
C ILE A 180 3.75 9.80 -6.87
N ASN A 181 2.79 9.57 -5.98
CA ASN A 181 3.01 9.03 -4.64
C ASN A 181 1.94 7.96 -4.43
N GLU A 182 2.32 6.71 -4.64
CA GLU A 182 1.42 5.58 -4.56
C GLU A 182 2.02 4.52 -3.65
N ARG A 183 1.20 3.94 -2.77
CA ARG A 183 1.64 2.91 -1.83
C ARG A 183 0.47 2.07 -1.37
N PHE A 184 0.79 0.90 -0.83
CA PHE A 184 -0.22 0.04 -0.25
C PHE A 184 -0.88 0.73 0.96
N ILE A 185 -2.18 0.50 1.12
CA ILE A 185 -2.99 1.11 2.21
C ILE A 185 -2.49 0.72 3.61
N ASN A 186 -1.80 -0.41 3.72
CA ASN A 186 -1.25 -0.92 4.97
C ASN A 186 0.05 -0.21 5.38
N ILE A 187 0.67 0.59 4.50
CA ILE A 187 1.87 1.33 4.86
C ILE A 187 1.50 2.55 5.74
N PRO A 188 2.17 2.72 6.89
CA PRO A 188 1.86 3.80 7.82
C PRO A 188 2.02 5.20 7.19
N PRO A 189 1.11 6.15 7.46
CA PRO A 189 1.18 7.51 6.91
C PRO A 189 2.43 8.31 7.33
N GLN A 190 3.11 7.88 8.39
CA GLN A 190 4.34 8.49 8.89
C GLN A 190 5.47 8.50 7.85
N ILE A 191 5.44 7.58 6.87
CA ILE A 191 6.43 7.50 5.79
C ILE A 191 6.35 8.69 4.82
N ALA A 192 5.20 9.35 4.72
CA ALA A 192 4.98 10.42 3.75
C ALA A 192 5.99 11.58 3.93
N VAL A 193 6.20 12.01 5.18
CA VAL A 193 7.09 13.14 5.49
C VAL A 193 8.55 12.89 5.08
N PRO A 194 9.22 11.80 5.47
CA PRO A 194 10.59 11.51 5.03
C PRO A 194 10.68 11.35 3.50
N VAL A 195 9.73 10.66 2.88
CA VAL A 195 9.71 10.44 1.41
C VAL A 195 9.63 11.78 0.65
N TYR A 196 8.73 12.69 1.03
CA TYR A 196 8.68 14.03 0.40
C TYR A 196 9.92 14.89 0.68
N LYS A 197 10.57 14.72 1.84
CA LYS A 197 11.85 15.42 2.12
C LYS A 197 12.97 14.90 1.21
N THR A 198 13.02 13.59 0.97
CA THR A 198 13.96 12.95 0.05
C THR A 198 13.73 13.46 -1.38
N LEU A 199 12.50 13.35 -1.88
CA LEU A 199 12.12 13.83 -3.22
C LEU A 199 12.44 15.32 -3.42
N ARG A 200 12.15 16.16 -2.42
CA ARG A 200 12.49 17.59 -2.48
C ARG A 200 14.00 17.82 -2.57
N SER A 201 14.80 17.00 -1.90
CA SER A 201 16.26 17.11 -1.90
C SER A 201 16.84 16.64 -3.24
N GLU A 202 16.29 15.58 -3.80
CA GLU A 202 16.60 15.03 -5.13
C GLU A 202 16.32 16.04 -6.25
N LEU A 203 15.11 16.59 -6.30
CA LEU A 203 14.74 17.64 -7.26
C LEU A 203 15.71 18.83 -7.19
N LYS A 204 16.08 19.27 -5.97
CA LYS A 204 17.08 20.34 -5.80
C LYS A 204 18.44 19.96 -6.37
N LYS A 205 18.90 18.71 -6.17
CA LYS A 205 20.18 18.23 -6.67
C LYS A 205 20.18 18.19 -8.21
N ILE A 206 19.13 17.66 -8.82
CA ILE A 206 18.98 17.54 -10.27
C ILE A 206 18.94 18.92 -10.94
N HIS A 207 18.13 19.84 -10.41
CA HIS A 207 18.07 21.21 -10.92
C HIS A 207 19.41 21.94 -10.78
N LYS A 208 20.13 21.73 -9.66
CA LYS A 208 21.46 22.32 -9.47
C LYS A 208 22.50 21.77 -10.45
N LYS A 209 22.38 20.50 -10.83
CA LYS A 209 23.25 19.86 -11.84
C LYS A 209 22.86 20.23 -13.28
N GLY A 210 21.74 20.94 -13.49
CA GLY A 210 21.23 21.26 -14.83
C GLY A 210 20.71 20.03 -15.59
N GLN A 211 20.45 18.92 -14.89
CA GLN A 211 19.93 17.67 -15.47
C GLN A 211 18.43 17.76 -15.78
N ASP A 212 17.74 18.71 -15.16
CA ASP A 212 16.34 19.02 -15.46
C ASP A 212 16.01 20.50 -15.25
N THR A 213 14.95 20.96 -15.90
CA THR A 213 14.43 22.32 -15.76
C THR A 213 13.64 22.48 -14.46
N PRO A 214 13.79 23.60 -13.73
CA PRO A 214 12.98 23.86 -12.54
C PRO A 214 11.48 23.77 -12.82
N LEU A 215 10.80 22.92 -12.06
CA LEU A 215 9.35 22.74 -12.11
C LEU A 215 8.64 23.96 -11.50
N SER A 216 7.62 24.46 -12.20
CA SER A 216 6.79 25.57 -11.72
C SER A 216 5.47 25.08 -11.11
N TYR A 217 4.97 23.96 -11.62
CA TYR A 217 3.71 23.35 -11.19
C TYR A 217 3.89 21.86 -10.99
N PHE A 218 3.10 21.32 -10.07
CA PHE A 218 2.91 19.89 -9.91
C PHE A 218 1.45 19.54 -10.21
N VAL A 219 1.24 18.42 -10.88
CA VAL A 219 -0.07 17.80 -11.05
C VAL A 219 0.02 16.39 -10.48
N MET A 220 -0.99 15.97 -9.74
CA MET A 220 -1.07 14.64 -9.13
C MET A 220 -2.50 14.11 -9.17
N ILE A 221 -2.64 12.80 -9.07
CA ILE A 221 -3.93 12.12 -8.91
C ILE A 221 -4.01 11.65 -7.46
N CYS A 222 -5.05 12.05 -6.74
CA CYS A 222 -5.31 11.63 -5.37
C CYS A 222 -6.48 10.66 -5.33
N LYS A 223 -6.35 9.56 -4.60
CA LYS A 223 -7.44 8.59 -4.44
C LYS A 223 -8.30 8.96 -3.24
N THR A 224 -9.61 9.07 -3.48
CA THR A 224 -10.58 9.51 -2.50
C THR A 224 -11.77 8.57 -2.47
N TYR A 225 -12.40 8.41 -1.31
CA TYR A 225 -13.60 7.61 -1.16
C TYR A 225 -14.65 8.35 -0.34
N LYS A 226 -15.89 7.88 -0.41
CA LYS A 226 -17.01 8.35 0.40
C LYS A 226 -17.57 7.16 1.15
N ASP A 227 -17.83 7.34 2.43
CA ASP A 227 -18.50 6.32 3.22
C ASP A 227 -19.93 6.15 2.70
N ILE A 228 -20.29 4.92 2.35
CA ILE A 228 -21.68 4.58 2.07
C ILE A 228 -22.38 4.52 3.43
N GLU A 229 -23.26 5.47 3.72
CA GLU A 229 -24.12 5.40 4.90
C GLU A 229 -24.92 4.10 4.87
N THR A 230 -24.46 3.07 5.61
CA THR A 230 -25.28 1.89 5.82
C THR A 230 -26.48 2.33 6.65
N LYS A 231 -27.69 2.18 6.09
CA LYS A 231 -28.95 2.40 6.80
C LYS A 231 -29.18 1.31 7.86
N THR A 232 -28.24 1.13 8.78
CA THR A 232 -28.43 0.32 9.97
C THR A 232 -28.90 1.22 11.10
N HIS A 233 -30.11 0.95 11.57
CA HIS A 233 -30.82 1.70 12.59
C HIS A 233 -29.96 2.01 13.84
N LYS A 234 -29.46 3.24 13.96
CA LYS A 234 -29.12 3.81 15.28
C LYS A 234 -29.76 5.19 15.42
N LYS A 235 -30.59 5.30 16.46
CA LYS A 235 -31.43 6.45 16.82
C LYS A 235 -30.61 7.74 16.83
N ALA A 236 -31.02 8.68 15.98
CA ALA A 236 -30.53 10.04 15.96
C ALA A 236 -30.72 10.73 17.32
N LYS A 237 -29.61 11.09 17.98
CA LYS A 237 -29.59 12.22 18.91
C LYS A 237 -29.24 13.46 18.09
N LYS A 238 -30.17 14.43 18.07
CA LYS A 238 -30.03 15.74 17.44
C LYS A 238 -28.72 16.42 17.88
N ALA A 239 -27.78 16.52 16.97
CA ALA A 239 -26.77 17.57 16.95
C ALA A 239 -26.96 18.39 15.67
N LYS A 240 -26.70 19.70 15.79
CA LYS A 240 -27.13 20.77 14.89
C LYS A 240 -26.64 20.59 13.46
N THR A 241 -27.49 21.03 12.55
CA THR A 241 -27.29 21.31 11.13
C THR A 241 -25.91 21.88 10.84
N GLN A 242 -25.04 21.05 10.26
CA GLN A 242 -23.86 21.48 9.53
C GLN A 242 -23.88 20.69 8.22
N ASP A 243 -23.67 21.41 7.13
CA ASP A 243 -23.85 21.00 5.74
C ASP A 243 -23.56 19.53 5.46
N SER A 244 -24.55 18.81 4.93
CA SER A 244 -24.43 17.43 4.47
C SER A 244 -23.70 17.39 3.12
N THR A 245 -22.47 17.88 3.07
CA THR A 245 -21.49 17.44 2.08
C THR A 245 -20.86 16.19 2.67
N SER A 246 -21.15 15.01 2.12
CA SER A 246 -20.47 13.76 2.48
C SER A 246 -18.97 14.04 2.56
N ALA A 247 -18.36 13.93 3.74
CA ALA A 247 -16.93 14.21 3.91
C ALA A 247 -16.16 13.30 2.94
N LEU A 248 -15.36 13.93 2.07
CA LEU A 248 -14.52 13.21 1.13
C LEU A 248 -13.30 12.72 1.91
N ASN A 249 -13.16 11.40 2.03
CA ASN A 249 -12.05 10.77 2.70
C ASN A 249 -10.92 10.50 1.70
N PHE A 250 -9.67 10.55 2.17
CA PHE A 250 -8.49 10.26 1.35
C PHE A 250 -7.91 8.90 1.71
N ILE A 251 -7.44 8.17 0.71
CA ILE A 251 -6.69 6.92 0.95
C ILE A 251 -5.33 7.28 1.58
N ASN A 252 -4.63 8.26 1.01
CA ASN A 252 -3.40 8.80 1.55
C ASN A 252 -3.72 10.11 2.29
N VAL A 253 -3.59 10.13 3.62
CA VAL A 253 -3.98 11.28 4.45
C VAL A 253 -3.23 12.57 4.11
N GLU A 254 -2.00 12.47 3.58
CA GLU A 254 -1.23 13.62 3.12
C GLU A 254 -1.85 14.34 1.90
N ASP A 255 -2.67 13.65 1.11
CA ASP A 255 -3.34 14.22 -0.07
C ASP A 255 -4.31 15.34 0.34
N GLU A 256 -4.86 15.28 1.55
CA GLU A 256 -5.70 16.34 2.11
C GLU A 256 -4.91 17.66 2.22
N VAL A 257 -3.62 17.59 2.54
CA VAL A 257 -2.74 18.78 2.63
C VAL A 257 -2.52 19.35 1.24
N PHE A 258 -2.26 18.50 0.24
CA PHE A 258 -2.09 18.95 -1.14
C PHE A 258 -3.37 19.57 -1.70
N LEU A 259 -4.55 19.02 -1.39
CA LEU A 259 -5.82 19.60 -1.81
C LEU A 259 -6.00 21.00 -1.22
N LYS A 260 -5.71 21.20 0.07
CA LYS A 260 -5.84 22.51 0.74
C LYS A 260 -4.97 23.60 0.11
N GLU A 261 -3.79 23.23 -0.37
CA GLU A 261 -2.83 24.15 -1.00
C GLU A 261 -2.94 24.18 -2.54
N SER A 262 -3.89 23.44 -3.12
CA SER A 262 -4.05 23.35 -4.57
C SER A 262 -4.60 24.66 -5.16
N GLN A 263 -4.05 25.06 -6.31
CA GLN A 263 -4.59 26.20 -7.08
C GLN A 263 -5.84 25.79 -7.87
N LEU A 264 -5.88 24.54 -8.32
CA LEU A 264 -6.96 23.97 -9.10
C LEU A 264 -7.13 22.50 -8.73
N SER A 265 -8.37 22.10 -8.48
CA SER A 265 -8.75 20.73 -8.16
C SER A 265 -10.08 20.38 -8.82
N PHE A 266 -10.22 19.15 -9.30
CA PHE A 266 -11.47 18.58 -9.76
C PHE A 266 -11.49 17.10 -9.44
N SER A 267 -12.68 16.50 -9.42
CA SER A 267 -12.87 15.08 -9.09
C SER A 267 -13.68 14.40 -10.18
N TYR A 268 -13.30 13.17 -10.51
CA TYR A 268 -14.02 12.31 -11.44
C TYR A 268 -14.28 10.95 -10.80
N ALA A 269 -15.32 10.26 -11.23
CA ALA A 269 -15.60 8.91 -10.74
C ALA A 269 -14.57 7.92 -11.32
N ALA A 270 -13.97 7.12 -10.43
CA ALA A 270 -12.99 6.09 -10.76
C ALA A 270 -13.59 4.92 -11.56
N SER A 271 -14.87 4.61 -11.34
CA SER A 271 -15.66 3.63 -12.07
C SER A 271 -17.10 4.13 -12.22
N THR A 272 -17.73 3.82 -13.36
CA THR A 272 -19.19 3.99 -13.54
C THR A 272 -19.98 2.88 -12.87
N ASP A 273 -19.34 1.75 -12.55
CA ASP A 273 -19.92 0.67 -11.77
C ASP A 273 -19.65 0.95 -10.29
N SER A 274 -20.71 1.34 -9.58
CA SER A 274 -20.70 1.69 -8.15
C SER A 274 -20.31 0.55 -7.19
N ASP A 275 -19.92 -0.61 -7.73
CA ASP A 275 -19.66 -1.84 -6.97
C ASP A 275 -18.16 -2.18 -6.83
N GLU A 276 -17.26 -1.51 -7.56
CA GLU A 276 -15.81 -1.70 -7.44
C GLU A 276 -15.19 -0.62 -6.52
N THR A 277 -15.61 -0.56 -5.26
CA THR A 277 -14.83 0.19 -4.24
C THR A 277 -13.66 -0.67 -3.78
N ILE A 278 -12.46 -0.37 -4.28
CA ILE A 278 -11.19 -1.05 -3.92
C ILE A 278 -10.94 -1.04 -2.40
N VAL A 279 -11.48 -0.05 -1.69
CA VAL A 279 -11.30 0.15 -0.24
C VAL A 279 -12.31 -0.65 0.61
N ALA A 280 -13.41 -1.11 0.01
CA ALA A 280 -14.45 -1.83 0.73
C ALA A 280 -14.96 -2.98 -0.13
N GLY A 281 -14.36 -4.16 0.05
CA GLY A 281 -14.90 -5.40 -0.49
C GLY A 281 -16.35 -5.56 -0.05
N LYS A 282 -17.28 -5.61 -1.00
CA LYS A 282 -18.65 -6.04 -0.73
C LYS A 282 -18.63 -7.55 -0.52
N TRP A 283 -18.58 -7.98 0.74
CA TRP A 283 -18.86 -9.36 1.10
C TRP A 283 -20.38 -9.57 1.11
N THR A 284 -20.93 -10.03 -0.01
CA THR A 284 -22.29 -10.60 -0.04
C THR A 284 -22.17 -12.09 0.18
N PHE A 285 -22.52 -12.56 1.39
CA PHE A 285 -22.81 -13.97 1.61
C PHE A 285 -24.12 -14.29 0.89
N THR A 286 -24.06 -15.11 -0.16
CA THR A 286 -25.23 -15.84 -0.69
C THR A 286 -25.61 -16.99 0.24
#